data_AF-A0A8J8ITR4-F1
#
_entry.id   AF-A0A8J8ITR4-F1
#
_cell.length_a   1.000
_cell.length_b   1.000
_cell.length_c   1.000
_cell.angle_alpha   90.00
_cell.angle_beta   90.00
_cell.angle_gamma   90.00
#
_symmetry.space_group_name_H-M   'P 1'
#
loop_
_entity.id
_entity.type
_entity.pdbx_description
1 polymer ?
#
loop_
_entity_poly.entity_id
_entity_poly.type
_entity_poly.pdbx_seq_one_letter_code
_entity_poly.pdbx_strand_id
1 'polypeptide(L)'
;MSFGWKYQAYHKSPRFKLAEYLKALTAILLIAWLFKGPLRLEAYNDQLVYAIVALLFAFELLSVGKWFGVTISGIVFALAKGFFWTSVFLFFGQWLGMSEALHDYAGTAFAYAVVLVIAGILLAKFDERKFDIKVEGKAYEFSGADFGEVKLRGTGKAYPVKFGRKNVAWVIDGSVEVEAETPLGRITKRLLSPVIVWTEERIAGRKTSADPGFVSRVNDLVNPDRLYKKGKRDSVVDLGFIKVYEGEGFEYVKLPFIEVIETPGGEEVKIGPMRFREGNPEMPPAEMLTIRELHNGFQLTKVGERLKVQTDEYSIEVDGERVTYRSGNEVLSLGETVSLRSGDVSVSVGRGRAKIRIEDVVISAREGKVRIRAGGRTYTVEDPDAYRLVMEKAKDIVEEQSAELIEGLGIDRTLLNRRVKELLDELMGYIG
;
A
#
# COMPACT_ATOMS: atom_id res chain seq x y z
N MET A 1 -19.35 -25.85 17.19
CA MET A 1 -18.99 -24.42 17.35
C MET A 1 -19.15 -23.73 16.00
N SER A 2 -20.28 -23.06 15.77
CA SER A 2 -20.54 -22.35 14.51
C SER A 2 -20.10 -20.89 14.66
N PHE A 3 -19.06 -20.49 13.94
CA PHE A 3 -18.69 -19.08 13.78
C PHE A 3 -19.73 -18.40 12.87
N GLY A 4 -20.76 -17.84 13.49
CA GLY A 4 -21.73 -16.97 12.83
C GLY A 4 -21.07 -15.63 12.54
N TRP A 5 -20.59 -15.44 11.32
CA TRP A 5 -20.19 -14.14 10.81
C TRP A 5 -21.45 -13.29 10.56
N LYS A 6 -21.87 -12.53 11.58
CA LYS A 6 -22.86 -11.45 11.44
C LYS A 6 -22.12 -10.14 11.19
N TYR A 7 -21.86 -9.83 9.92
CA TYR A 7 -21.59 -8.44 9.51
C TYR A 7 -22.93 -7.68 9.47
N GLN A 8 -23.18 -6.88 10.51
CA GLN A 8 -24.35 -6.01 10.59
C GLN A 8 -23.99 -4.55 10.25
N ALA A 9 -24.84 -3.98 9.38
CA ALA A 9 -25.17 -2.56 9.29
C ALA A 9 -24.14 -1.58 8.70
N TYR A 10 -23.82 -1.73 7.41
CA TYR A 10 -23.56 -0.57 6.56
C TYR A 10 -24.90 0.15 6.29
N HIS A 11 -24.99 1.46 6.55
CA HIS A 11 -26.10 2.31 6.11
C HIS A 11 -26.17 2.31 4.57
N LYS A 12 -26.77 1.28 3.98
CA LYS A 12 -27.13 1.25 2.56
C LYS A 12 -28.26 2.27 2.37
N SER A 13 -28.01 3.31 1.59
CA SER A 13 -29.04 4.23 1.09
C SER A 13 -30.24 3.41 0.60
N PRO A 14 -31.51 3.84 0.85
CA PRO A 14 -32.71 3.07 0.51
C PRO A 14 -32.72 2.56 -0.93
N ARG A 15 -32.17 3.35 -1.87
CA ARG A 15 -32.00 2.97 -3.28
C ARG A 15 -31.19 1.69 -3.51
N PHE A 16 -30.15 1.45 -2.70
CA PHE A 16 -29.29 0.26 -2.84
C PHE A 16 -29.89 -0.97 -2.19
N LYS A 17 -30.66 -0.78 -1.12
CA LYS A 17 -31.49 -1.86 -0.57
C LYS A 17 -32.56 -2.25 -1.59
N LEU A 18 -33.22 -1.26 -2.21
CA LEU A 18 -34.20 -1.49 -3.27
C LEU A 18 -33.57 -2.21 -4.47
N ALA A 19 -32.38 -1.81 -4.92
CA ALA A 19 -31.65 -2.51 -5.98
C ALA A 19 -31.37 -3.98 -5.63
N GLU A 20 -30.97 -4.27 -4.38
CA GLU A 20 -30.76 -5.66 -3.92
C GLU A 20 -32.05 -6.46 -3.86
N TYR A 21 -33.16 -5.86 -3.42
CA TYR A 21 -34.48 -6.50 -3.45
C TYR A 21 -34.95 -6.77 -4.88
N LEU A 22 -34.79 -5.81 -5.79
CA LEU A 22 -35.14 -5.98 -7.21
C LEU A 22 -34.29 -7.06 -7.86
N LYS A 23 -33.00 -7.15 -7.53
CA LYS A 23 -32.13 -8.24 -8.00
C LYS A 23 -32.60 -9.60 -7.49
N ALA A 24 -32.95 -9.70 -6.22
CA ALA A 24 -33.51 -10.93 -5.65
C ALA A 24 -34.85 -11.31 -6.31
N LEU A 25 -35.72 -10.32 -6.54
CA LEU A 25 -36.99 -10.52 -7.25
C LEU A 25 -36.77 -10.97 -8.70
N THR A 26 -35.79 -10.40 -9.39
CA THR A 26 -35.42 -10.82 -10.76
C THR A 26 -34.97 -12.28 -10.79
N ALA A 27 -34.17 -12.71 -9.80
CA ALA A 27 -33.74 -14.10 -9.69
C ALA A 27 -34.92 -15.05 -9.43
N ILE A 28 -35.86 -14.65 -8.56
CA ILE A 28 -37.09 -15.42 -8.31
C ILE A 28 -37.93 -15.54 -9.59
N LEU A 29 -38.08 -14.44 -10.35
CA LEU A 29 -38.80 -14.44 -11.62
C LEU A 29 -38.13 -15.29 -12.69
N LEU A 30 -36.79 -15.29 -12.77
CA LEU A 30 -36.04 -16.17 -13.65
C LEU A 30 -36.29 -17.66 -13.31
N ILE A 31 -36.31 -18.01 -12.03
CA ILE A 31 -36.65 -19.36 -11.56
C ILE A 31 -38.09 -19.70 -11.95
N ALA A 32 -39.05 -18.82 -11.64
CA ALA A 32 -40.46 -19.03 -11.99
C ALA A 32 -40.66 -19.19 -13.50
N TRP A 33 -39.93 -18.43 -14.31
CA TRP A 33 -39.96 -18.52 -15.76
C TRP A 33 -39.33 -19.82 -16.28
N LEU A 34 -38.23 -20.29 -15.69
CA LEU A 34 -37.64 -21.60 -16.00
C LEU A 34 -38.63 -22.76 -15.73
N PHE A 35 -39.38 -22.65 -14.65
CA PHE A 35 -40.41 -23.62 -14.25
C PHE A 35 -41.82 -23.25 -14.74
N LYS A 36 -41.94 -22.44 -15.81
CA LYS A 36 -43.25 -21.96 -16.29
C LYS A 36 -44.23 -23.07 -16.65
N GLY A 37 -43.76 -24.20 -17.16
CA GLY A 37 -44.59 -25.36 -17.50
C GLY A 37 -45.27 -25.98 -16.27
N PRO A 38 -44.49 -26.48 -15.28
CA PRO A 38 -45.04 -26.98 -14.01
C PRO A 38 -45.93 -25.98 -13.27
N LEU A 39 -45.62 -24.68 -13.38
CA LEU A 39 -46.38 -23.61 -12.74
C LEU A 39 -47.60 -23.14 -13.55
N ARG A 40 -47.83 -23.69 -14.75
CA ARG A 40 -48.91 -23.30 -15.69
C ARG A 40 -48.88 -21.81 -16.06
N LEU A 41 -47.68 -21.23 -16.16
CA LEU A 41 -47.44 -19.83 -16.51
C LEU A 41 -47.15 -19.61 -18.00
N GLU A 42 -47.32 -20.63 -18.83
CA GLU A 42 -47.02 -20.58 -20.27
C GLU A 42 -47.79 -19.47 -21.01
N ALA A 43 -49.04 -19.21 -20.61
CA ALA A 43 -49.86 -18.13 -21.17
C ALA A 43 -49.29 -16.71 -20.92
N TYR A 44 -48.38 -16.58 -19.94
CA TYR A 44 -47.76 -15.32 -19.54
C TYR A 44 -46.28 -15.22 -19.91
N ASN A 45 -45.79 -16.12 -20.78
CA ASN A 45 -44.37 -16.26 -21.09
C ASN A 45 -43.73 -14.94 -21.52
N ASP A 46 -44.33 -14.24 -22.47
CA ASP A 46 -43.77 -12.99 -23.01
C ASP A 46 -43.83 -11.85 -21.97
N GLN A 47 -44.90 -11.78 -21.18
CA GLN A 47 -45.02 -10.80 -20.09
C GLN A 47 -43.95 -11.03 -19.01
N LEU A 48 -43.65 -12.29 -18.68
CA LEU A 48 -42.57 -12.64 -17.76
C LEU A 48 -41.20 -12.22 -18.31
N VAL A 49 -40.96 -12.44 -19.61
CA VAL A 49 -39.72 -12.01 -20.27
C VAL A 49 -39.57 -10.49 -20.22
N TYR A 50 -40.60 -9.72 -20.56
CA TYR A 50 -40.57 -8.26 -20.45
C TYR A 50 -40.35 -7.78 -19.01
N ALA A 51 -40.98 -8.42 -18.02
CA ALA A 51 -40.79 -8.09 -16.61
C ALA A 51 -39.34 -8.34 -16.15
N ILE A 52 -38.74 -9.46 -16.56
CA ILE A 52 -37.35 -9.78 -16.26
C ILE A 52 -36.41 -8.74 -16.90
N VAL A 53 -36.62 -8.39 -18.17
CA VAL A 53 -35.83 -7.36 -18.85
C VAL A 53 -35.96 -6.01 -18.15
N ALA A 54 -37.18 -5.56 -17.83
CA ALA A 54 -37.39 -4.30 -17.12
C ALA A 54 -36.68 -4.27 -15.76
N LEU A 55 -36.72 -5.38 -15.01
CA LEU A 55 -36.06 -5.49 -13.72
C LEU A 55 -34.53 -5.48 -13.83
N LEU A 56 -33.96 -6.13 -14.86
CA LEU A 56 -32.53 -6.10 -15.15
C LEU A 56 -32.02 -4.65 -15.28
N PHE A 57 -32.72 -3.82 -16.05
CA PHE A 57 -32.38 -2.40 -16.17
C PHE A 57 -32.60 -1.63 -14.88
N ALA A 58 -33.72 -1.87 -14.19
CA ALA A 58 -34.07 -1.14 -12.98
C ALA A 58 -33.03 -1.31 -11.87
N PHE A 59 -32.57 -2.55 -11.60
CA PHE A 59 -31.59 -2.75 -10.53
C PHE A 59 -30.18 -2.29 -10.91
N GLU A 60 -29.78 -2.41 -12.18
CA GLU A 60 -28.47 -1.91 -12.64
C GLU A 60 -28.41 -0.38 -12.53
N LEU A 61 -29.46 0.32 -12.95
CA LEU A 61 -29.57 1.78 -12.83
C LEU A 61 -29.61 2.25 -11.36
N LEU A 62 -30.36 1.56 -10.49
CA LEU A 62 -30.39 1.89 -9.06
C LEU A 62 -29.07 1.58 -8.35
N SER A 63 -28.23 0.73 -8.92
CA SER A 63 -26.90 0.41 -8.42
C SER A 63 -25.83 1.44 -8.81
N VAL A 64 -26.15 2.39 -9.70
CA VAL A 64 -25.24 3.45 -10.13
C VAL A 64 -24.80 4.30 -8.93
N GLY A 65 -23.49 4.55 -8.84
CA GLY A 65 -22.93 5.42 -7.82
C GLY A 65 -22.92 4.85 -6.41
N LYS A 66 -22.91 3.52 -6.27
CA LYS A 66 -22.68 2.82 -4.98
C LYS A 66 -21.36 3.23 -4.30
N TRP A 67 -20.38 3.72 -5.08
CA TRP A 67 -19.04 4.04 -4.62
C TRP A 67 -18.61 5.50 -4.87
N PHE A 68 -18.91 6.05 -6.05
CA PHE A 68 -18.39 7.37 -6.50
C PHE A 68 -19.45 8.46 -6.69
N GLY A 69 -20.71 8.20 -6.31
CA GLY A 69 -21.83 9.07 -6.69
C GLY A 69 -22.32 8.77 -8.11
N VAL A 70 -23.44 9.39 -8.51
CA VAL A 70 -24.05 9.14 -9.82
C VAL A 70 -23.30 9.98 -10.86
N THR A 71 -22.52 9.33 -11.73
CA THR A 71 -21.84 9.96 -12.87
C THR A 71 -22.55 9.60 -14.17
N ILE A 72 -22.41 10.45 -15.20
CA ILE A 72 -22.98 10.18 -16.53
C ILE A 72 -22.35 8.91 -17.12
N SER A 73 -21.02 8.77 -16.97
CA SER A 73 -20.29 7.54 -17.29
C SER A 73 -20.85 6.31 -16.57
N GLY A 74 -21.15 6.44 -15.27
CA GLY A 74 -21.73 5.36 -14.46
C GLY A 74 -23.13 4.94 -14.90
N ILE A 75 -23.97 5.89 -15.32
CA ILE A 75 -25.29 5.60 -15.90
C ILE A 75 -25.13 4.84 -17.23
N VAL A 76 -24.23 5.31 -18.11
CA VAL A 76 -23.95 4.67 -19.41
C VAL A 76 -23.45 3.24 -19.22
N PHE A 77 -22.53 3.00 -18.26
CA PHE A 77 -22.06 1.65 -17.94
C PHE A 77 -23.14 0.75 -17.34
N ALA A 78 -24.06 1.29 -16.52
CA ALA A 78 -25.18 0.51 -16.00
C ALA A 78 -26.17 0.11 -17.10
N LEU A 79 -26.46 1.02 -18.04
CA LEU A 79 -27.23 0.69 -19.24
C LEU A 79 -26.54 -0.40 -20.06
N ALA A 80 -25.23 -0.28 -20.28
CA ALA A 80 -24.46 -1.29 -21.01
C ALA A 80 -24.57 -2.68 -20.35
N LYS A 81 -24.49 -2.76 -19.02
CA LYS A 81 -24.68 -4.00 -18.26
C LYS A 81 -26.10 -4.54 -18.39
N GLY A 82 -27.11 -3.68 -18.30
CA GLY A 82 -28.51 -4.05 -18.52
C GLY A 82 -28.69 -4.72 -19.88
N PHE A 83 -28.22 -4.06 -20.95
CA PHE A 83 -28.26 -4.59 -22.31
C PHE A 83 -27.49 -5.90 -22.47
N PHE A 84 -26.31 -6.04 -21.83
CA PHE A 84 -25.54 -7.27 -21.85
C PHE A 84 -26.31 -8.44 -21.20
N TRP A 85 -26.85 -8.25 -20.00
CA TRP A 85 -27.63 -9.30 -19.32
C TRP A 85 -28.91 -9.64 -20.05
N THR A 86 -29.58 -8.65 -20.64
CA THR A 86 -30.73 -8.88 -21.52
C THR A 86 -30.34 -9.70 -22.73
N SER A 87 -29.22 -9.39 -23.39
CA SER A 87 -28.73 -10.17 -24.53
C SER A 87 -28.48 -11.63 -24.16
N VAL A 88 -27.77 -11.88 -23.06
CA VAL A 88 -27.52 -13.23 -22.54
C VAL A 88 -28.83 -13.96 -22.25
N PHE A 89 -29.76 -13.31 -21.55
CA PHE A 89 -31.05 -13.89 -21.21
C PHE A 89 -31.88 -14.26 -22.44
N LEU A 90 -31.99 -13.37 -23.43
CA LEU A 90 -32.73 -13.60 -24.66
C LEU A 90 -32.08 -14.71 -25.52
N PHE A 91 -30.74 -14.74 -25.57
CA PHE A 91 -29.99 -15.75 -26.31
C PHE A 91 -30.25 -17.16 -25.78
N PHE A 92 -30.12 -17.38 -24.46
CA PHE A 92 -30.44 -18.67 -23.86
C PHE A 92 -31.95 -18.94 -23.85
N GLY A 93 -32.78 -17.89 -23.84
CA GLY A 93 -34.21 -18.02 -23.78
C GLY A 93 -34.84 -18.62 -25.04
N GLN A 94 -34.17 -18.53 -26.19
CA GLN A 94 -34.53 -19.24 -27.41
C GLN A 94 -34.73 -20.75 -27.15
N TRP A 95 -33.87 -21.36 -26.33
CA TRP A 95 -33.89 -22.80 -26.07
C TRP A 95 -35.00 -23.21 -25.10
N LEU A 96 -35.69 -22.24 -24.50
CA LEU A 96 -36.73 -22.43 -23.49
C LEU A 96 -38.11 -22.01 -24.00
N GLY A 97 -38.30 -21.93 -25.33
CA GLY A 97 -39.58 -21.63 -25.96
C GLY A 97 -40.02 -20.17 -25.78
N MET A 98 -39.09 -19.24 -25.96
CA MET A 98 -39.38 -17.80 -26.09
C MET A 98 -39.85 -17.50 -27.52
N SER A 99 -40.69 -16.46 -27.70
CA SER A 99 -41.19 -16.10 -29.03
C SER A 99 -40.08 -15.62 -29.98
N GLU A 100 -40.25 -15.88 -31.28
CA GLU A 100 -39.25 -15.54 -32.28
C GLU A 100 -38.97 -14.02 -32.34
N ALA A 101 -40.01 -13.20 -32.15
CA ALA A 101 -39.83 -11.75 -32.10
C ALA A 101 -38.91 -11.27 -30.96
N LEU A 102 -38.77 -12.01 -29.86
CA LEU A 102 -37.98 -11.61 -28.69
C LEU A 102 -36.52 -12.06 -28.77
N HIS A 103 -36.23 -13.26 -29.28
CA HIS A 103 -34.85 -13.73 -29.38
C HIS A 103 -34.04 -12.98 -30.46
N ASP A 104 -34.68 -12.47 -31.52
CA ASP A 104 -34.02 -11.66 -32.56
C ASP A 104 -33.41 -10.35 -31.99
N TYR A 105 -33.91 -9.87 -30.85
CA TYR A 105 -33.34 -8.71 -30.16
C TYR A 105 -32.06 -9.02 -29.39
N ALA A 106 -31.68 -10.30 -29.19
CA ALA A 106 -30.48 -10.67 -28.43
C ALA A 106 -29.21 -10.07 -29.05
N GLY A 107 -29.08 -10.12 -30.39
CA GLY A 107 -27.95 -9.55 -31.13
C GLY A 107 -27.91 -8.02 -31.06
N THR A 108 -29.07 -7.37 -31.21
CA THR A 108 -29.20 -5.91 -31.11
C THR A 108 -28.86 -5.41 -29.69
N ALA A 109 -29.33 -6.11 -28.65
CA ALA A 109 -28.99 -5.80 -27.27
C ALA A 109 -27.49 -5.95 -27.00
N PHE A 110 -26.83 -6.96 -27.59
CA PHE A 110 -25.38 -7.11 -27.49
C PHE A 110 -24.63 -5.93 -28.14
N ALA A 111 -25.03 -5.54 -29.35
CA ALA A 111 -24.44 -4.42 -30.06
C ALA A 111 -24.57 -3.10 -29.25
N TYR A 112 -25.75 -2.85 -28.66
CA TYR A 112 -25.95 -1.70 -27.78
C TYR A 112 -25.07 -1.75 -26.53
N ALA A 113 -24.89 -2.91 -25.92
CA ALA A 113 -23.96 -3.06 -24.80
C ALA A 113 -22.53 -2.67 -25.19
N VAL A 114 -22.03 -3.17 -26.33
CA VAL A 114 -20.67 -2.85 -26.82
C VAL A 114 -20.50 -1.36 -27.11
N VAL A 115 -21.46 -0.75 -27.83
CA VAL A 115 -21.41 0.69 -28.16
C VAL A 115 -21.44 1.55 -26.89
N LEU A 116 -22.30 1.20 -25.92
CA LEU A 116 -22.39 1.93 -24.65
C LEU A 116 -21.13 1.75 -23.79
N VAL A 117 -20.46 0.59 -23.83
CA VAL A 117 -19.16 0.41 -23.17
C VAL A 117 -18.13 1.36 -23.77
N ILE A 118 -18.01 1.43 -25.10
CA ILE A 118 -17.08 2.33 -25.78
C ILE A 118 -17.39 3.79 -25.43
N ALA A 119 -18.65 4.19 -25.49
CA ALA A 119 -19.10 5.53 -25.10
C ALA A 119 -18.81 5.85 -23.63
N GLY A 120 -19.02 4.88 -22.73
CA GLY A 120 -18.72 5.00 -21.31
C GLY A 120 -17.23 5.21 -21.05
N ILE A 121 -16.36 4.51 -21.77
CA ILE A 121 -14.89 4.68 -21.68
C ILE A 121 -14.47 6.06 -22.18
N LEU A 122 -15.03 6.53 -23.29
CA LEU A 122 -14.73 7.86 -23.83
C LEU A 122 -15.19 8.97 -22.87
N LEU A 123 -16.37 8.84 -22.28
CA LEU A 123 -16.88 9.79 -21.27
C LEU A 123 -16.07 9.76 -19.98
N ALA A 124 -15.58 8.58 -19.56
CA ALA A 124 -14.74 8.45 -18.37
C ALA A 124 -13.43 9.24 -18.48
N LYS A 125 -12.87 9.40 -19.70
CA LYS A 125 -11.69 10.25 -19.94
C LYS A 125 -11.95 11.74 -19.71
N PHE A 126 -13.20 12.20 -19.88
CA PHE A 126 -13.61 13.59 -19.60
C PHE A 126 -14.15 13.76 -18.17
N ASP A 127 -14.47 12.67 -17.49
CA ASP A 127 -14.86 12.60 -16.08
C ASP A 127 -13.61 12.53 -15.17
N GLU A 128 -12.50 13.19 -15.54
CA GLU A 128 -11.38 13.55 -14.65
C GLU A 128 -11.88 14.53 -13.57
N ARG A 129 -12.84 14.09 -12.76
CA ARG A 129 -13.13 14.74 -11.50
C ARG A 129 -11.92 14.49 -10.64
N LYS A 130 -11.21 15.59 -10.36
CA LYS A 130 -10.25 15.76 -9.27
C LYS A 130 -10.55 14.74 -8.18
N PHE A 131 -9.59 13.87 -7.89
CA PHE A 131 -9.65 12.93 -6.76
C PHE A 131 -9.82 13.75 -5.47
N ASP A 132 -11.04 14.12 -5.12
CA ASP A 132 -11.31 15.10 -4.06
C ASP A 132 -11.27 14.39 -2.71
N ILE A 133 -10.05 14.16 -2.23
CA ILE A 133 -9.80 13.76 -0.85
C ILE A 133 -10.21 14.94 0.03
N LYS A 134 -11.17 14.72 0.92
CA LYS A 134 -11.71 15.78 1.77
C LYS A 134 -11.67 15.40 3.24
N VAL A 135 -11.10 16.29 4.04
CA VAL A 135 -11.21 16.26 5.51
C VAL A 135 -12.60 16.72 5.91
N GLU A 136 -13.29 15.90 6.68
CA GLU A 136 -14.64 16.20 7.16
C GLU A 136 -14.62 17.25 8.27
N GLY A 137 -15.66 18.10 8.31
CA GLY A 137 -15.87 19.06 9.38
C GLY A 137 -16.31 18.47 10.73
N LYS A 138 -16.22 17.15 10.92
CA LYS A 138 -16.59 16.46 12.16
C LYS A 138 -15.31 16.01 12.87
N ALA A 139 -15.14 16.44 14.11
CA ALA A 139 -14.01 16.03 14.94
C ALA A 139 -14.42 14.96 15.95
N TYR A 140 -13.43 14.18 16.35
CA TYR A 140 -13.53 13.16 17.39
C TYR A 140 -12.33 13.27 18.32
N GLU A 141 -12.46 12.84 19.56
CA GLU A 141 -11.33 12.77 20.49
C GLU A 141 -10.34 11.70 20.04
N PHE A 142 -9.05 12.04 20.09
CA PHE A 142 -7.94 11.12 19.90
C PHE A 142 -7.23 10.90 21.24
N SER A 143 -6.99 9.64 21.60
CA SER A 143 -6.34 9.22 22.84
C SER A 143 -5.29 8.13 22.62
N GLY A 144 -4.75 8.03 21.40
CA GLY A 144 -3.85 6.97 20.96
C GLY A 144 -4.53 5.88 20.12
N ALA A 145 -3.71 5.10 19.43
CA ALA A 145 -4.10 3.95 18.63
C ALA A 145 -2.99 2.89 18.65
N ASP A 146 -3.36 1.62 18.61
CA ASP A 146 -2.43 0.49 18.61
C ASP A 146 -2.63 -0.34 17.35
N PHE A 147 -1.57 -0.49 16.56
CA PHE A 147 -1.53 -1.26 15.32
C PHE A 147 -0.50 -2.41 15.43
N GLY A 148 -0.32 -2.96 16.64
CA GLY A 148 0.65 -4.00 16.95
C GLY A 148 2.04 -3.42 17.23
N GLU A 149 2.97 -3.63 16.29
CA GLU A 149 4.35 -3.13 16.41
C GLU A 149 4.48 -1.60 16.26
N VAL A 150 3.42 -0.94 15.77
CA VAL A 150 3.37 0.51 15.62
C VAL A 150 2.26 1.05 16.52
N LYS A 151 2.61 1.98 17.42
CA LYS A 151 1.70 2.59 18.38
C LYS A 151 1.73 4.10 18.24
N LEU A 152 0.54 4.70 18.28
CA LEU A 152 0.36 6.13 18.39
C LEU A 152 -0.04 6.46 19.83
N ARG A 153 0.75 7.29 20.50
CA ARG A 153 0.42 7.83 21.82
C ARG A 153 0.13 9.31 21.72
N GLY A 154 -0.72 9.80 22.63
CA GLY A 154 -0.99 11.21 22.77
C GLY A 154 -2.47 11.55 22.78
N THR A 155 -2.76 12.84 22.69
CA THR A 155 -4.10 13.39 22.84
C THR A 155 -4.35 14.51 21.84
N GLY A 156 -5.59 14.61 21.37
CA GLY A 156 -5.96 15.62 20.39
C GLY A 156 -7.35 15.40 19.80
N LYS A 157 -7.54 15.93 18.58
CA LYS A 157 -8.75 15.76 17.78
C LYS A 157 -8.42 15.03 16.49
N ALA A 158 -9.13 13.93 16.21
CA ALA A 158 -9.07 13.22 14.94
C ALA A 158 -10.23 13.65 14.03
N TYR A 159 -9.90 13.97 12.77
CA TYR A 159 -10.81 14.36 11.70
C TYR A 159 -10.78 13.29 10.62
N PRO A 160 -11.92 12.68 10.24
CA PRO A 160 -11.93 11.67 9.21
C PRO A 160 -11.67 12.30 7.85
N VAL A 161 -10.87 11.63 7.04
CA VAL A 161 -10.58 11.96 5.66
C VAL A 161 -11.38 11.02 4.78
N LYS A 162 -12.22 11.59 3.91
CA LYS A 162 -13.04 10.82 3.00
C LYS A 162 -12.56 10.92 1.57
N PHE A 163 -12.70 9.79 0.90
CA PHE A 163 -12.65 9.69 -0.54
C PHE A 163 -14.03 9.23 -1.02
N GLY A 164 -14.76 10.14 -1.66
CA GLY A 164 -16.18 9.95 -1.97
C GLY A 164 -17.03 9.75 -0.70
N ARG A 165 -17.50 8.51 -0.47
CA ARG A 165 -18.31 8.15 0.72
C ARG A 165 -17.56 7.34 1.78
N LYS A 166 -16.34 6.89 1.47
CA LYS A 166 -15.55 6.02 2.37
C LYS A 166 -14.60 6.85 3.22
N ASN A 167 -14.41 6.41 4.45
CA ASN A 167 -13.32 6.90 5.29
C ASN A 167 -12.04 6.17 4.87
N VAL A 168 -10.97 6.92 4.64
CA VAL A 168 -9.69 6.37 4.14
C VAL A 168 -8.50 6.77 5.00
N ALA A 169 -8.65 7.81 5.83
CA ALA A 169 -7.62 8.25 6.76
C ALA A 169 -8.20 9.08 7.89
N TRP A 170 -7.33 9.46 8.81
CA TRP A 170 -7.62 10.39 9.89
C TRP A 170 -6.51 11.44 9.95
N VAL A 171 -6.89 12.71 10.07
CA VAL A 171 -5.95 13.77 10.41
C VAL A 171 -6.09 14.10 11.88
N ILE A 172 -4.97 14.12 12.59
CA ILE A 172 -4.90 14.39 14.01
C ILE A 172 -4.38 15.81 14.21
N ASP A 173 -5.14 16.58 14.98
CA ASP A 173 -4.74 17.86 15.56
C ASP A 173 -4.42 17.67 17.04
N GLY A 174 -3.13 17.68 17.39
CA GLY A 174 -2.71 17.52 18.78
C GLY A 174 -1.28 17.00 18.92
N SER A 175 -0.96 16.51 20.12
CA SER A 175 0.34 15.90 20.39
C SER A 175 0.26 14.42 20.04
N VAL A 176 1.08 13.98 19.09
CA VAL A 176 1.17 12.57 18.69
C VAL A 176 2.62 12.14 18.84
N GLU A 177 2.82 10.96 19.41
CA GLU A 177 4.11 10.29 19.46
C GLU A 177 3.95 8.93 18.79
N VAL A 178 4.81 8.66 17.81
CA VAL A 178 4.89 7.37 17.15
C VAL A 178 5.93 6.54 17.88
N GLU A 179 5.54 5.34 18.29
CA GLU A 179 6.46 4.30 18.74
C GLU A 179 6.40 3.16 17.73
N ALA A 180 7.55 2.74 17.20
CA ALA A 180 7.67 1.58 16.34
C ALA A 180 8.72 0.62 16.88
N GLU A 181 8.35 -0.64 17.05
CA GLU A 181 9.28 -1.70 17.44
C GLU A 181 9.97 -2.25 16.19
N THR A 182 11.30 -2.26 16.21
CA THR A 182 12.14 -2.81 15.13
C THR A 182 13.13 -3.81 15.72
N PRO A 183 13.74 -4.68 14.90
CA PRO A 183 14.84 -5.54 15.35
C PRO A 183 16.04 -4.75 15.92
N LEU A 184 16.16 -3.46 15.62
CA LEU A 184 17.22 -2.58 16.14
C LEU A 184 16.86 -1.92 17.48
N GLY A 185 15.64 -2.11 17.96
CA GLY A 185 15.12 -1.44 19.14
C GLY A 185 13.89 -0.60 18.82
N ARG A 186 13.44 0.17 19.82
CA ARG A 186 12.23 0.97 19.73
C ARG A 186 12.56 2.36 19.20
N ILE A 187 11.98 2.71 18.07
CA ILE A 187 12.03 4.07 17.51
C ILE A 187 10.88 4.86 18.11
N THR A 188 11.18 5.96 18.79
CA THR A 188 10.17 6.90 19.29
C THR A 188 10.36 8.27 18.66
N LYS A 189 9.28 8.85 18.12
CA LYS A 189 9.32 10.21 17.58
C LYS A 189 8.04 10.96 17.91
N ARG A 190 8.21 12.14 18.51
CA ARG A 190 7.13 13.11 18.68
C ARG A 190 6.85 13.80 17.35
N LEU A 191 5.61 13.72 16.91
CA LEU A 191 5.15 14.32 15.67
C LEU A 191 4.54 15.71 15.86
N LEU A 192 4.72 16.56 14.86
CA LEU A 192 4.14 17.90 14.77
C LEU A 192 2.80 17.85 14.04
N SER A 193 1.76 18.43 14.68
CA SER A 193 0.44 18.61 14.08
C SER A 193 0.52 19.50 12.82
N PRO A 194 -0.21 19.19 11.73
CA PRO A 194 -1.15 18.10 11.57
C PRO A 194 -0.50 16.80 11.08
N VAL A 195 -0.92 15.69 11.71
CA VAL A 195 -0.47 14.33 11.36
C VAL A 195 -1.57 13.61 10.62
N ILE A 196 -1.28 13.01 9.48
CA ILE A 196 -2.22 12.15 8.76
C ILE A 196 -1.86 10.67 8.98
N VAL A 197 -2.88 9.88 9.31
CA VAL A 197 -2.78 8.43 9.49
C VAL A 197 -3.69 7.78 8.45
N TRP A 198 -3.09 7.16 7.45
CA TRP A 198 -3.80 6.44 6.40
C TRP A 198 -4.15 5.04 6.90
N THR A 199 -5.41 4.88 7.27
CA THR A 199 -5.97 3.63 7.76
C THR A 199 -7.49 3.64 7.61
N GLU A 200 -8.08 2.48 7.29
CA GLU A 200 -9.53 2.29 7.36
C GLU A 200 -10.00 2.06 8.81
N GLU A 201 -9.09 1.74 9.73
CA GLU A 201 -9.41 1.48 11.12
C GLU A 201 -9.86 2.76 11.85
N ARG A 202 -10.69 2.56 12.88
CA ARG A 202 -11.21 3.66 13.67
C ARG A 202 -10.28 3.95 14.83
N ILE A 203 -9.51 5.04 14.70
CA ILE A 203 -8.65 5.58 15.77
C ILE A 203 -9.34 6.63 16.66
N ALA A 204 -10.60 6.96 16.33
CA ALA A 204 -11.33 8.09 16.88
C ALA A 204 -12.37 7.67 17.93
N GLY A 205 -12.32 8.33 19.09
CA GLY A 205 -13.22 8.13 20.23
C GLY A 205 -14.56 8.86 20.10
N ARG A 206 -14.91 9.66 21.11
CA ARG A 206 -16.18 10.39 21.19
C ARG A 206 -16.18 11.58 20.25
N LYS A 207 -17.36 11.94 19.72
CA LYS A 207 -17.51 13.11 18.86
C LYS A 207 -17.28 14.38 19.69
N THR A 208 -16.51 15.32 19.15
CA THR A 208 -16.16 16.59 19.82
C THR A 208 -16.37 17.79 18.90
N SER A 209 -16.16 19.00 19.41
CA SER A 209 -16.26 20.23 18.64
C SER A 209 -15.11 20.32 17.62
N ALA A 210 -15.49 20.47 16.35
CA ALA A 210 -14.54 20.67 15.26
C ALA A 210 -14.03 22.11 15.23
N ASP A 211 -12.77 22.30 14.83
CA ASP A 211 -12.24 23.60 14.43
C ASP A 211 -12.35 23.73 12.90
N PRO A 212 -13.26 24.57 12.37
CA PRO A 212 -13.40 24.79 10.93
C PRO A 212 -12.14 25.38 10.30
N GLY A 213 -11.38 26.20 11.04
CA GLY A 213 -10.15 26.81 10.56
C GLY A 213 -9.06 25.77 10.31
N PHE A 214 -8.91 24.80 11.21
CA PHE A 214 -8.02 23.66 11.03
C PHE A 214 -8.41 22.83 9.80
N VAL A 215 -9.69 22.47 9.66
CA VAL A 215 -10.19 21.66 8.54
C VAL A 215 -9.90 22.33 7.19
N SER A 216 -10.06 23.65 7.09
CA SER A 216 -9.74 24.38 5.87
C SER A 216 -8.24 24.28 5.54
N ARG A 217 -7.36 24.55 6.52
CA ARG A 217 -5.90 24.50 6.32
C ARG A 217 -5.41 23.11 5.90
N VAL A 218 -5.94 22.05 6.49
CA VAL A 218 -5.52 20.67 6.19
C VAL A 218 -6.01 20.23 4.81
N ASN A 219 -7.21 20.63 4.39
CA ASN A 219 -7.69 20.32 3.03
C ASN A 219 -6.72 20.86 1.95
N ASP A 220 -6.07 22.01 2.18
CA ASP A 220 -5.05 22.54 1.27
C ASP A 220 -3.73 21.75 1.28
N LEU A 221 -3.42 21.06 2.39
CA LEU A 221 -2.21 20.25 2.56
C LEU A 221 -2.38 18.83 2.02
N VAL A 222 -3.59 18.28 2.12
CA VAL A 222 -3.93 16.90 1.69
C VAL A 222 -4.27 16.84 0.19
N ASN A 223 -4.25 17.97 -0.52
CA ASN A 223 -4.56 18.04 -1.95
C ASN A 223 -3.60 17.16 -2.79
N PRO A 224 -4.13 16.18 -3.56
CA PRO A 224 -3.34 15.28 -4.40
C PRO A 224 -2.31 15.99 -5.29
N ASP A 225 -2.68 17.12 -5.89
CA ASP A 225 -1.81 17.83 -6.84
C ASP A 225 -0.47 18.27 -6.21
N ARG A 226 -0.44 18.52 -4.90
CA ARG A 226 0.79 18.85 -4.15
C ARG A 226 1.58 17.62 -3.71
N LEU A 227 0.89 16.52 -3.40
CA LEU A 227 1.51 15.26 -2.99
C LEU A 227 2.18 14.55 -4.18
N TYR A 228 1.72 14.78 -5.40
CA TYR A 228 2.22 14.11 -6.63
C TYR A 228 3.23 14.91 -7.47
N LYS A 229 3.28 16.25 -7.40
CA LYS A 229 4.09 17.05 -8.37
C LYS A 229 5.46 17.51 -7.90
N LYS A 230 5.86 17.32 -6.64
CA LYS A 230 7.17 17.78 -6.15
C LYS A 230 8.07 16.61 -5.74
N GLY A 231 8.93 16.20 -6.67
CA GLY A 231 10.26 15.69 -6.34
C GLY A 231 10.57 14.30 -6.89
N LYS A 232 11.20 14.26 -8.08
CA LYS A 232 11.85 13.09 -8.70
C LYS A 232 10.95 11.88 -8.92
N ARG A 233 11.28 11.09 -9.96
CA ARG A 233 10.55 9.88 -10.34
C ARG A 233 10.49 8.80 -9.25
N ASP A 234 11.24 8.95 -8.16
CA ASP A 234 11.45 7.90 -7.15
C ASP A 234 10.75 8.15 -5.79
N SER A 235 9.78 9.06 -5.69
CA SER A 235 9.09 9.35 -4.41
C SER A 235 7.71 8.69 -4.34
N VAL A 236 7.69 7.49 -3.74
CA VAL A 236 6.49 6.73 -3.39
C VAL A 236 5.70 7.45 -2.29
N VAL A 237 4.48 7.90 -2.59
CA VAL A 237 3.53 8.47 -1.63
C VAL A 237 2.21 7.70 -1.72
N ASP A 238 1.89 6.92 -0.68
CA ASP A 238 0.63 6.17 -0.57
C ASP A 238 -0.47 7.03 0.08
N LEU A 239 -1.60 7.19 -0.63
CA LEU A 239 -2.81 7.87 -0.16
C LEU A 239 -3.95 6.89 0.16
N GLY A 240 -3.66 5.59 0.32
CA GLY A 240 -4.64 4.56 0.66
C GLY A 240 -5.56 4.12 -0.50
N PHE A 241 -5.54 4.78 -1.66
CA PHE A 241 -6.35 4.40 -2.84
C PHE A 241 -5.66 4.57 -4.21
N ILE A 242 -4.47 5.18 -4.24
CA ILE A 242 -3.50 5.09 -5.33
C ILE A 242 -2.28 4.47 -4.67
N LYS A 243 -2.16 3.15 -4.73
CA LYS A 243 -0.95 2.49 -4.24
C LYS A 243 -0.01 2.37 -5.42
N VAL A 244 0.99 3.23 -5.54
CA VAL A 244 2.06 3.11 -6.55
C VAL A 244 3.29 2.57 -5.82
N TYR A 245 3.78 1.42 -6.24
CA TYR A 245 5.02 0.83 -5.75
C TYR A 245 6.00 0.81 -6.91
N GLU A 246 7.23 1.24 -6.69
CA GLU A 246 8.37 0.96 -7.56
C GLU A 246 9.46 0.38 -6.66
N GLY A 247 9.78 -0.90 -6.87
CA GLY A 247 10.87 -1.61 -6.21
C GLY A 247 11.76 -2.28 -7.24
N GLU A 248 12.94 -2.78 -6.85
CA GLU A 248 13.84 -3.51 -7.76
C GLU A 248 13.14 -4.77 -8.30
N GLY A 249 12.48 -4.63 -9.45
CA GLY A 249 11.80 -5.70 -10.18
C GLY A 249 10.27 -5.74 -10.08
N PHE A 250 9.57 -4.76 -9.49
CA PHE A 250 8.09 -4.73 -9.58
C PHE A 250 7.50 -3.31 -9.55
N GLU A 251 6.43 -3.10 -10.32
CA GLU A 251 5.59 -1.90 -10.30
C GLU A 251 4.15 -2.28 -9.92
N TYR A 252 3.58 -1.72 -8.86
CA TYR A 252 2.22 -2.05 -8.43
C TYR A 252 1.39 -0.77 -8.34
N VAL A 253 0.30 -0.67 -9.11
CA VAL A 253 -0.60 0.49 -9.15
C VAL A 253 -2.02 0.05 -8.80
N LYS A 254 -2.46 0.27 -7.56
CA LYS A 254 -3.84 0.00 -7.15
C LYS A 254 -4.71 1.25 -7.23
N LEU A 255 -5.55 1.31 -8.26
CA LEU A 255 -6.68 2.23 -8.40
C LEU A 255 -7.99 1.50 -8.08
N PRO A 256 -9.08 2.19 -7.73
CA PRO A 256 -10.37 1.57 -7.39
C PRO A 256 -11.00 0.67 -8.49
N PHE A 257 -10.52 0.73 -9.72
CA PHE A 257 -11.01 -0.09 -10.84
C PHE A 257 -9.91 -0.56 -11.79
N ILE A 258 -8.63 -0.33 -11.50
CA ILE A 258 -7.49 -0.84 -12.25
C ILE A 258 -6.41 -1.20 -11.22
N GLU A 259 -6.07 -2.46 -11.07
CA GLU A 259 -4.93 -2.91 -10.28
C GLU A 259 -3.87 -3.42 -11.25
N VAL A 260 -2.81 -2.65 -11.51
CA VAL A 260 -1.69 -3.07 -12.38
C VAL A 260 -0.59 -3.65 -11.49
N ILE A 261 -0.15 -4.87 -11.76
CA ILE A 261 0.97 -5.53 -11.08
C ILE A 261 1.96 -5.93 -12.16
N GLU A 262 3.08 -5.23 -12.28
CA GLU A 262 4.17 -5.58 -13.17
C GLU A 262 5.27 -6.27 -12.35
N THR A 263 5.64 -7.47 -12.77
CA THR A 263 6.72 -8.27 -12.16
C THR A 263 7.66 -8.77 -13.26
N PRO A 264 8.88 -9.28 -12.97
CA PRO A 264 9.82 -9.75 -14.00
C PRO A 264 9.31 -11.00 -14.74
N GLY A 265 8.23 -11.62 -14.25
CA GLY A 265 7.56 -12.78 -14.82
C GLY A 265 6.20 -12.48 -15.49
N GLY A 266 5.78 -11.22 -15.59
CA GLY A 266 4.54 -10.82 -16.28
C GLY A 266 3.74 -9.68 -15.61
N GLU A 267 2.73 -9.19 -16.33
CA GLU A 267 1.81 -8.11 -15.93
C GLU A 267 0.40 -8.64 -15.54
N GLU A 268 -0.18 -8.16 -14.42
CA GLU A 268 -1.57 -8.40 -14.02
C GLU A 268 -2.36 -7.09 -13.98
N VAL A 269 -3.47 -6.98 -14.72
CA VAL A 269 -4.36 -5.81 -14.70
C VAL A 269 -5.76 -6.22 -14.22
N LYS A 270 -6.19 -5.84 -13.00
CA LYS A 270 -7.55 -6.11 -12.50
C LYS A 270 -8.48 -4.93 -12.73
N ILE A 271 -9.50 -5.14 -13.58
CA ILE A 271 -10.56 -4.15 -13.86
C ILE A 271 -11.91 -4.70 -13.45
N GLY A 272 -12.41 -4.31 -12.28
CA GLY A 272 -13.70 -4.81 -11.79
C GLY A 272 -13.75 -6.35 -11.77
N PRO A 273 -14.89 -7.01 -12.05
CA PRO A 273 -15.03 -8.46 -11.88
C PRO A 273 -14.28 -9.31 -12.91
N MET A 274 -13.54 -8.71 -13.84
CA MET A 274 -12.75 -9.43 -14.84
C MET A 274 -11.29 -9.55 -14.38
N ARG A 275 -10.75 -10.77 -14.47
CA ARG A 275 -9.35 -11.10 -14.20
C ARG A 275 -8.69 -11.45 -15.52
N PHE A 276 -7.73 -10.65 -15.96
CA PHE A 276 -6.84 -11.03 -17.05
C PHE A 276 -5.52 -11.47 -16.42
N ARG A 277 -5.08 -12.69 -16.73
CA ARG A 277 -3.91 -13.33 -16.12
C ARG A 277 -2.89 -13.63 -17.21
N GLU A 278 -1.71 -13.05 -17.09
CA GLU A 278 -0.47 -13.60 -17.63
C GLU A 278 0.51 -13.79 -16.46
N GLY A 279 0.98 -15.02 -16.25
CA GLY A 279 1.92 -15.38 -15.17
C GLY A 279 1.27 -15.79 -13.82
N ASN A 280 2.13 -16.05 -12.82
CA ASN A 280 1.78 -16.45 -11.44
C ASN A 280 2.20 -15.35 -10.43
N PRO A 281 1.42 -14.27 -10.26
CA PRO A 281 1.70 -13.25 -9.25
C PRO A 281 1.23 -13.68 -7.85
N GLU A 282 2.07 -13.46 -6.84
CA GLU A 282 1.70 -13.62 -5.42
C GLU A 282 0.90 -12.38 -4.93
N MET A 283 -0.13 -12.61 -4.12
CA MET A 283 -0.94 -11.52 -3.55
C MET A 283 -0.17 -10.77 -2.45
N PRO A 284 -0.10 -9.43 -2.47
CA PRO A 284 0.52 -8.68 -1.38
C PRO A 284 -0.30 -8.82 -0.08
N PRO A 285 0.36 -8.97 1.09
CA PRO A 285 -0.32 -9.12 2.39
C PRO A 285 -1.15 -7.88 2.75
N ALA A 286 -2.29 -8.12 3.40
CA ALA A 286 -3.48 -7.29 3.31
C ALA A 286 -3.55 -6.06 4.25
N GLU A 287 -2.52 -5.74 5.05
CA GLU A 287 -2.59 -4.64 6.02
C GLU A 287 -1.36 -3.72 5.89
N MET A 288 -1.61 -2.45 5.56
CA MET A 288 -0.60 -1.41 5.37
C MET A 288 -1.02 -0.15 6.11
N LEU A 289 -0.11 0.40 6.92
CA LEU A 289 -0.31 1.58 7.75
C LEU A 289 0.72 2.64 7.34
N THR A 290 0.25 3.84 6.99
CA THR A 290 1.14 4.99 6.75
C THR A 290 0.80 6.14 7.68
N ILE A 291 1.79 6.64 8.42
CA ILE A 291 1.71 7.80 9.30
C ILE A 291 2.64 8.86 8.75
N ARG A 292 2.15 10.09 8.55
CA ARG A 292 2.94 11.18 7.95
C ARG A 292 2.67 12.51 8.62
N GLU A 293 3.73 13.29 8.81
CA GLU A 293 3.62 14.71 9.13
C GLU A 293 3.29 15.49 7.86
N LEU A 294 2.26 16.34 7.89
CA LEU A 294 1.88 17.10 6.69
C LEU A 294 2.77 18.33 6.46
N HIS A 295 3.51 18.78 7.48
CA HIS A 295 4.42 19.92 7.38
C HIS A 295 5.88 19.54 7.13
N ASN A 296 6.31 18.37 7.60
CA ASN A 296 7.72 17.95 7.57
C ASN A 296 7.85 16.59 6.89
N GLY A 297 9.05 16.23 6.43
CA GLY A 297 9.27 15.02 5.65
C GLY A 297 9.16 13.69 6.41
N PHE A 298 8.68 13.67 7.66
CA PHE A 298 8.51 12.42 8.39
C PHE A 298 7.40 11.56 7.80
N GLN A 299 7.73 10.30 7.51
CA GLN A 299 6.79 9.28 7.06
C GLN A 299 7.20 7.92 7.64
N LEU A 300 6.25 7.23 8.27
CA LEU A 300 6.39 5.82 8.65
C LEU A 300 5.39 5.01 7.85
N THR A 301 5.85 3.92 7.23
CA THR A 301 5.04 3.01 6.42
C THR A 301 5.32 1.56 6.84
N LYS A 302 4.28 0.83 7.24
CA LYS A 302 4.34 -0.61 7.54
C LYS A 302 3.54 -1.39 6.50
N VAL A 303 4.09 -2.48 5.96
CA VAL A 303 3.46 -3.38 4.99
C VAL A 303 3.80 -4.83 5.33
N GLY A 304 2.87 -5.58 5.92
CA GLY A 304 3.18 -6.92 6.43
C GLY A 304 4.36 -6.88 7.41
N GLU A 305 5.46 -7.55 7.10
CA GLU A 305 6.69 -7.57 7.89
C GLU A 305 7.67 -6.43 7.56
N ARG A 306 7.38 -5.64 6.52
CA ARG A 306 8.21 -4.51 6.12
C ARG A 306 7.86 -3.24 6.88
N LEU A 307 8.87 -2.55 7.40
CA LEU A 307 8.70 -1.25 8.07
C LEU A 307 9.70 -0.25 7.48
N LYS A 308 9.21 0.88 6.99
CA LYS A 308 10.01 1.99 6.48
C LYS A 308 9.75 3.25 7.30
N VAL A 309 10.80 3.86 7.82
CA VAL A 309 10.77 5.17 8.45
C VAL A 309 11.59 6.11 7.59
N GLN A 310 11.03 7.24 7.21
CA GLN A 310 11.68 8.27 6.42
C GLN A 310 11.57 9.59 7.15
N THR A 311 12.66 10.33 7.18
CA THR A 311 12.77 11.68 7.73
C THR A 311 13.55 12.54 6.73
N ASP A 312 13.68 13.84 7.01
CA ASP A 312 14.50 14.73 6.18
C ASP A 312 16.02 14.41 6.29
N GLU A 313 16.43 13.74 7.37
CA GLU A 313 17.84 13.47 7.69
C GLU A 313 18.23 12.02 7.34
N TYR A 314 17.37 11.06 7.68
CA TYR A 314 17.64 9.63 7.53
C TYR A 314 16.42 8.81 7.09
N SER A 315 16.69 7.61 6.59
CA SER A 315 15.69 6.57 6.31
C SER A 315 16.10 5.23 6.91
N ILE A 316 15.17 4.53 7.54
CA ILE A 316 15.30 3.15 8.02
C ILE A 316 14.33 2.27 7.25
N GLU A 317 14.78 1.11 6.82
CA GLU A 317 13.98 0.10 6.14
C GLU A 317 14.27 -1.27 6.76
N VAL A 318 13.21 -1.92 7.24
CA VAL A 318 13.23 -3.26 7.82
C VAL A 318 12.44 -4.17 6.87
N ASP A 319 13.04 -5.29 6.48
CA ASP A 319 12.43 -6.34 5.66
C ASP A 319 12.80 -7.71 6.27
N GLY A 320 11.91 -8.24 7.12
CA GLY A 320 12.18 -9.44 7.91
C GLY A 320 13.39 -9.25 8.84
N GLU A 321 14.43 -10.06 8.65
CA GLU A 321 15.69 -9.98 9.42
C GLU A 321 16.67 -8.92 8.89
N ARG A 322 16.39 -8.32 7.73
CA ARG A 322 17.27 -7.31 7.13
C ARG A 322 16.87 -5.91 7.58
N VAL A 323 17.84 -5.13 8.01
CA VAL A 323 17.62 -3.71 8.34
C VAL A 323 18.62 -2.84 7.60
N THR A 324 18.14 -1.77 6.98
CA THR A 324 18.96 -0.79 6.27
C THR A 324 18.68 0.60 6.82
N TYR A 325 19.71 1.27 7.32
CA TYR A 325 19.70 2.68 7.70
C TYR A 325 20.50 3.48 6.67
N ARG A 326 20.00 4.64 6.27
CA ARG A 326 20.71 5.59 5.40
C ARG A 326 20.56 7.01 5.93
N SER A 327 21.65 7.76 5.99
CA SER A 327 21.67 9.19 6.33
C SER A 327 22.76 9.88 5.51
N GLY A 328 22.38 10.68 4.50
CA GLY A 328 23.33 11.27 3.56
C GLY A 328 24.25 10.24 2.88
N ASN A 329 25.55 10.28 3.19
CA ASN A 329 26.56 9.36 2.68
C ASN A 329 26.82 8.14 3.60
N GLU A 330 26.01 8.01 4.65
CA GLU A 330 26.11 6.97 5.66
C GLU A 330 25.09 5.87 5.40
N VAL A 331 25.54 4.62 5.42
CA VAL A 331 24.69 3.45 5.20
C VAL A 331 25.10 2.36 6.19
N LEU A 332 24.13 1.87 6.96
CA LEU A 332 24.26 0.67 7.77
C LEU A 332 23.29 -0.37 7.22
N SER A 333 23.76 -1.58 6.97
CA SER A 333 22.93 -2.70 6.55
C SER A 333 23.22 -3.90 7.46
N LEU A 334 22.18 -4.42 8.08
CA LEU A 334 22.17 -5.55 9.00
C LEU A 334 21.40 -6.69 8.35
N GLY A 335 21.93 -7.90 8.41
CA GLY A 335 21.40 -9.10 7.78
C GLY A 335 22.43 -10.23 7.90
N GLU A 336 22.51 -11.12 6.92
CA GLU A 336 23.54 -12.19 6.91
C GLU A 336 24.98 -11.66 6.92
N THR A 337 25.18 -10.48 6.35
CA THR A 337 26.43 -9.72 6.41
C THR A 337 26.07 -8.34 6.94
N VAL A 338 26.76 -7.92 7.99
CA VAL A 338 26.67 -6.56 8.49
C VAL A 338 27.62 -5.67 7.72
N SER A 339 27.16 -4.51 7.27
CA SER A 339 28.03 -3.52 6.62
C SER A 339 27.71 -2.11 7.07
N LEU A 340 28.76 -1.34 7.31
CA LEU A 340 28.77 0.07 7.66
C LEU A 340 29.55 0.81 6.58
N ARG A 341 29.03 1.92 6.08
CA ARG A 341 29.71 2.81 5.13
C ARG A 341 29.49 4.25 5.56
N SER A 342 30.55 5.05 5.61
CA SER A 342 30.51 6.51 5.76
C SER A 342 31.62 7.13 4.92
N GLY A 343 31.27 7.73 3.77
CA GLY A 343 32.28 8.28 2.85
C GLY A 343 33.31 7.25 2.40
N ASP A 344 34.58 7.51 2.69
CA ASP A 344 35.72 6.63 2.33
C ASP A 344 35.95 5.47 3.31
N VAL A 345 35.18 5.41 4.40
CA VAL A 345 35.23 4.30 5.34
C VAL A 345 34.13 3.29 5.03
N SER A 346 34.51 2.00 4.96
CA SER A 346 33.55 0.90 4.91
C SER A 346 34.02 -0.29 5.73
N VAL A 347 33.17 -0.78 6.63
CA VAL A 347 33.37 -2.00 7.41
C VAL A 347 32.32 -3.01 6.98
N SER A 348 32.71 -4.27 6.77
CA SER A 348 31.82 -5.36 6.39
C SER A 348 32.22 -6.61 7.15
N VAL A 349 31.27 -7.25 7.81
CA VAL A 349 31.47 -8.45 8.62
C VAL A 349 30.40 -9.47 8.26
N GLY A 350 30.81 -10.68 7.91
CA GLY A 350 29.91 -11.81 7.68
C GLY A 350 30.49 -13.09 8.26
N ARG A 351 29.80 -14.22 8.07
CA ARG A 351 30.28 -15.53 8.54
C ARG A 351 31.67 -15.83 7.96
N GLY A 352 32.69 -15.85 8.82
CA GLY A 352 34.07 -16.20 8.46
C GLY A 352 34.82 -15.19 7.57
N ARG A 353 34.31 -13.95 7.47
CA ARG A 353 34.95 -12.90 6.67
C ARG A 353 34.73 -11.51 7.27
N ALA A 354 35.77 -10.69 7.22
CA ALA A 354 35.67 -9.27 7.53
C ALA A 354 36.47 -8.45 6.51
N LYS A 355 36.01 -7.24 6.25
CA LYS A 355 36.70 -6.27 5.39
C LYS A 355 36.51 -4.87 5.96
N ILE A 356 37.63 -4.21 6.24
CA ILE A 356 37.69 -2.83 6.69
C ILE A 356 38.44 -2.04 5.61
N ARG A 357 37.86 -0.93 5.17
CA ARG A 357 38.51 0.04 4.28
C ARG A 357 38.41 1.41 4.94
N ILE A 358 39.53 2.11 4.99
CA ILE A 358 39.62 3.52 5.40
C ILE A 358 40.62 4.18 4.46
N GLU A 359 40.17 5.17 3.69
CA GLU A 359 41.03 5.90 2.74
C GLU A 359 41.80 4.90 1.85
N ASP A 360 43.14 4.90 1.91
CA ASP A 360 44.02 4.02 1.13
C ASP A 360 44.31 2.66 1.80
N VAL A 361 43.81 2.44 3.02
CA VAL A 361 44.02 1.22 3.79
C VAL A 361 42.88 0.24 3.57
N VAL A 362 43.20 -1.02 3.25
CA VAL A 362 42.24 -2.12 3.16
C VAL A 362 42.75 -3.31 3.96
N ILE A 363 42.03 -3.67 5.01
CA ILE A 363 42.25 -4.88 5.80
C ILE A 363 41.15 -5.89 5.43
N SER A 364 41.52 -7.11 5.09
CA SER A 364 40.58 -8.18 4.76
C SER A 364 40.96 -9.47 5.46
N ALA A 365 40.05 -10.04 6.23
CA ALA A 365 40.19 -11.32 6.89
C ALA A 365 39.25 -12.33 6.23
N ARG A 366 39.80 -13.46 5.76
CA ARG A 366 39.03 -14.54 5.12
C ARG A 366 39.81 -15.85 5.22
N GLU A 367 39.11 -16.95 5.49
CA GLU A 367 39.69 -18.31 5.46
C GLU A 367 40.94 -18.44 6.35
N GLY A 368 40.95 -17.78 7.52
CA GLY A 368 42.08 -17.82 8.46
C GLY A 368 43.28 -16.95 8.08
N LYS A 369 43.18 -16.14 7.01
CA LYS A 369 44.26 -15.26 6.54
C LYS A 369 43.83 -13.80 6.66
N VAL A 370 44.80 -12.92 6.94
CA VAL A 370 44.61 -11.47 6.95
C VAL A 370 45.46 -10.85 5.84
N ARG A 371 44.83 -10.08 4.96
CA ARG A 371 45.51 -9.32 3.91
C ARG A 371 45.34 -7.84 4.18
N ILE A 372 46.45 -7.12 4.27
CA ILE A 372 46.52 -5.69 4.55
C ILE A 372 47.12 -4.99 3.34
N ARG A 373 46.42 -4.01 2.80
CA ARG A 373 46.92 -3.11 1.77
C ARG A 373 47.01 -1.72 2.37
N ALA A 374 48.22 -1.16 2.43
CA ALA A 374 48.47 0.18 2.95
C ALA A 374 49.64 0.80 2.20
N GLY A 375 49.55 2.08 1.81
CA GLY A 375 50.64 2.81 1.16
C GLY A 375 51.16 2.15 -0.12
N GLY A 376 50.29 1.54 -0.93
CA GLY A 376 50.66 0.85 -2.16
C GLY A 376 51.30 -0.54 -1.99
N ARG A 377 51.58 -0.98 -0.75
CA ARG A 377 52.10 -2.31 -0.45
C ARG A 377 50.99 -3.25 -0.01
N THR A 378 51.18 -4.55 -0.25
CA THR A 378 50.26 -5.60 0.19
C THR A 378 51.02 -6.58 1.09
N TYR A 379 50.51 -6.80 2.30
CA TYR A 379 50.99 -7.77 3.27
C TYR A 379 49.95 -8.88 3.42
N THR A 380 50.40 -10.12 3.58
CA THR A 380 49.53 -11.27 3.88
C THR A 380 50.07 -11.96 5.12
N VAL A 381 49.23 -12.08 6.13
CA VAL A 381 49.52 -12.72 7.41
C VAL A 381 48.68 -13.99 7.48
N GLU A 382 49.34 -15.14 7.64
CA GLU A 382 48.70 -16.44 7.80
C GLU A 382 48.77 -16.88 9.26
N ASP A 383 48.10 -16.11 10.12
CA ASP A 383 48.09 -16.33 11.57
C ASP A 383 46.63 -16.38 12.10
N PRO A 384 46.24 -17.45 12.82
CA PRO A 384 44.88 -17.59 13.36
C PRO A 384 44.50 -16.54 14.40
N ASP A 385 45.45 -16.00 15.17
CA ASP A 385 45.19 -14.99 16.20
C ASP A 385 45.01 -13.61 15.55
N ALA A 386 45.82 -13.28 14.54
CA ALA A 386 45.61 -12.09 13.70
C ALA A 386 44.24 -12.12 13.00
N TYR A 387 43.83 -13.28 12.48
CA TYR A 387 42.50 -13.44 11.89
C TYR A 387 41.38 -13.21 12.92
N ARG A 388 41.52 -13.78 14.12
CA ARG A 388 40.53 -13.63 15.20
C ARG A 388 40.41 -12.17 15.65
N LEU A 389 41.55 -11.48 15.79
CA LEU A 389 41.62 -10.07 16.14
C LEU A 389 40.86 -9.19 15.14
N VAL A 390 41.06 -9.38 13.83
CA VAL A 390 40.33 -8.60 12.82
C VAL A 390 38.83 -8.86 12.90
N MET A 391 38.41 -10.13 13.07
CA MET A 391 37.00 -10.48 13.15
C MET A 391 36.33 -9.86 14.38
N GLU A 392 36.98 -9.92 15.54
CA GLU A 392 36.49 -9.35 16.80
C GLU A 392 36.39 -7.83 16.71
N LYS A 393 37.49 -7.14 16.34
CA LYS A 393 37.51 -5.68 16.21
C LYS A 393 36.51 -5.17 15.16
N ALA A 394 36.35 -5.87 14.04
CA ALA A 394 35.38 -5.48 13.02
C ALA A 394 33.94 -5.62 13.55
N LYS A 395 33.68 -6.63 14.38
CA LYS A 395 32.38 -6.83 15.03
C LYS A 395 32.12 -5.75 16.08
N ASP A 396 33.09 -5.45 16.93
CA ASP A 396 32.98 -4.41 17.95
C ASP A 396 32.70 -3.03 17.34
N ILE A 397 33.44 -2.67 16.28
CA ILE A 397 33.24 -1.42 15.54
C ILE A 397 31.80 -1.33 15.00
N VAL A 398 31.29 -2.43 14.46
CA VAL A 398 29.93 -2.50 13.93
C VAL A 398 28.89 -2.35 15.04
N GLU A 399 29.06 -3.03 16.17
CA GLU A 399 28.12 -2.99 17.29
C GLU A 399 28.09 -1.58 17.93
N GLU A 400 29.25 -0.99 18.23
CA GLU A 400 29.36 0.37 18.78
C GLU A 400 28.68 1.40 17.85
N GLN A 401 29.00 1.37 16.55
CA GLN A 401 28.46 2.34 15.59
C GLN A 401 26.99 2.09 15.26
N SER A 402 26.50 0.85 15.37
CA SER A 402 25.09 0.56 15.16
C SER A 402 24.22 1.19 16.26
N ALA A 403 24.68 1.18 17.51
CA ALA A 403 23.97 1.79 18.63
C ALA A 403 23.86 3.33 18.48
N GLU A 404 24.97 3.99 18.14
CA GLU A 404 25.02 5.44 17.94
C GLU A 404 24.15 5.92 16.76
N LEU A 405 24.08 5.13 15.69
CA LEU A 405 23.21 5.39 14.54
C LEU A 405 21.73 5.29 14.88
N ILE A 406 21.35 4.36 15.77
CA ILE A 406 19.96 4.20 16.23
C ILE A 406 19.51 5.41 17.07
N GLU A 407 20.43 6.01 17.83
CA GLU A 407 20.17 7.21 18.62
C GLU A 407 20.21 8.51 17.78
N GLY A 408 20.51 8.41 16.47
CA GLY A 408 20.52 9.55 15.55
C GLY A 408 21.77 10.42 15.65
N LEU A 409 22.85 9.93 16.27
CA LEU A 409 24.10 10.68 16.46
C LEU A 409 25.04 10.62 15.24
N GLY A 410 24.71 9.84 14.21
CA GLY A 410 25.57 9.63 13.04
C GLY A 410 26.75 8.70 13.34
N ILE A 411 27.63 8.47 12.36
CA ILE A 411 28.86 7.68 12.54
C ILE A 411 29.99 8.57 13.07
N ASP A 412 30.57 8.24 14.23
CA ASP A 412 31.78 8.93 14.72
C ASP A 412 33.01 8.47 13.94
N ARG A 413 33.31 9.22 12.87
CA ARG A 413 34.48 8.99 12.02
C ARG A 413 35.80 9.08 12.77
N THR A 414 35.88 9.87 13.84
CA THR A 414 37.12 10.05 14.60
C THR A 414 37.41 8.80 15.41
N LEU A 415 36.38 8.28 16.09
CA LEU A 415 36.46 7.03 16.84
C LEU A 415 36.75 5.85 15.89
N LEU A 416 36.03 5.78 14.77
CA LEU A 416 36.21 4.76 13.74
C LEU A 416 37.63 4.73 13.18
N ASN A 417 38.18 5.90 12.82
CA ASN A 417 39.55 6.04 12.33
C ASN A 417 40.57 5.63 13.40
N ARG A 418 40.34 5.98 14.66
CA ARG A 418 41.20 5.60 15.77
C ARG A 418 41.24 4.08 15.96
N ARG A 419 40.07 3.42 15.99
CA ARG A 419 39.96 1.96 16.15
C ARG A 419 40.65 1.18 15.04
N VAL A 420 40.53 1.66 13.80
CA VAL A 420 41.19 0.99 12.67
C VAL A 420 42.69 1.24 12.64
N LYS A 421 43.17 2.40 13.10
CA LYS A 421 44.60 2.63 13.32
C LYS A 421 45.14 1.72 14.42
N GLU A 422 44.44 1.60 15.55
CA GLU A 422 44.77 0.65 16.62
C GLU A 422 44.87 -0.78 16.07
N LEU A 423 43.89 -1.22 15.28
CA LEU A 423 43.92 -2.53 14.62
C LEU A 423 45.11 -2.68 13.66
N LEU A 424 45.42 -1.65 12.87
CA LEU A 424 46.55 -1.68 11.94
C LEU A 424 47.88 -1.81 12.69
N ASP A 425 48.07 -1.03 13.76
CA ASP A 425 49.28 -1.07 14.59
C ASP A 425 49.46 -2.45 15.25
N GLU A 426 48.38 -3.02 15.79
CA GLU A 426 48.39 -4.38 16.35
C GLU A 426 48.74 -5.43 15.28
N LEU A 427 48.18 -5.31 14.07
CA LEU A 427 48.47 -6.23 12.96
C LEU A 427 49.88 -6.11 12.41
N MET A 428 50.48 -4.91 12.43
CA MET A 428 51.87 -4.71 12.03
C MET A 428 52.84 -5.48 12.94
N GLY A 429 52.46 -5.78 14.19
CA GLY A 429 53.21 -6.67 15.08
C GLY A 429 53.34 -8.11 14.58
N TYR A 430 52.41 -8.57 13.73
CA TYR A 430 52.43 -9.92 13.12
C TYR A 430 53.21 -9.96 11.79
N ILE A 431 53.68 -8.81 11.31
CA ILE A 431 54.46 -8.69 10.06
C ILE A 431 55.98 -8.75 10.33
N GLY A 432 56.38 -8.95 11.60
CA GLY A 432 57.76 -9.05 12.07
C GLY A 432 58.39 -10.43 11.93
#